data_AF-A0A9D7UPD4-F1
#
_entry.id   AF-A0A9D7UPD4-F1
#
_cell.length_a   1.000
_cell.length_b   1.000
_cell.length_c   1.000
_cell.angle_alpha   90.00
_cell.angle_beta   90.00
_cell.angle_gamma   90.00
#
_symmetry.space_group_name_H-M   'P 1'
#
loop_
_entity.id
_entity.type
_entity.pdbx_description
1 polymer ?
#
loop_
_entity_poly.entity_id
_entity_poly.type
_entity_poly.pdbx_seq_one_letter_code
_entity_poly.pdbx_strand_id
1 'polypeptide(L)'
;MSFWTYILRCADGSYYTGHTDDLEQRIEQHSSGYYPTCYTFDKRPVELVWAETFTTREDAFAAERQIKGWSRRKKDALIAGDRLHLQRMASRAKVLRDGASTGSAPPQDERMLITTAHPEEAPEPVKGVVSKDPATSPPIIVLVRPQLGENIGKAARAMLNFGLTEMRLVAPRDGWPNPAAGPAASGADIVLANAQVFDTLAEATADISNIYATTVRKRGITKPVITPEAAAREILQNAGRSAILFGAERSGLDSDEVTVARSIVTVPINPDFGSLNLAQAVILCAYEWSKTQSLASPPKTDLDPPASQFELDGLIEQLDSMLEPLGYFTPLDRAPVTRRTLRNLLTKPAWNALEVRTLRGVLTTLARHRRAD
;
A
#
# COMPACT_ATOMS: atom_id res chain seq x y z
N MET A 1 -12.65 14.24 -31.32
CA MET A 1 -11.43 13.50 -31.72
C MET A 1 -11.66 12.04 -31.38
N SER A 2 -11.30 11.12 -32.27
CA SER A 2 -11.44 9.69 -32.04
C SER A 2 -10.11 9.12 -31.56
N PHE A 3 -10.13 8.27 -30.55
CA PHE A 3 -8.95 7.56 -30.08
C PHE A 3 -9.01 6.12 -30.56
N TRP A 4 -7.85 5.50 -30.76
CA TRP A 4 -7.73 4.19 -31.35
C TRP A 4 -6.86 3.30 -30.48
N THR A 5 -7.24 2.03 -30.38
CA THR A 5 -6.36 0.95 -29.93
C THR A 5 -6.17 0.01 -31.10
N TYR A 6 -4.94 -0.42 -31.34
CA TYR A 6 -4.60 -1.22 -32.51
C TYR A 6 -3.59 -2.33 -32.18
N ILE A 7 -3.57 -3.36 -33.03
CA ILE A 7 -2.60 -4.44 -33.01
C ILE A 7 -1.87 -4.48 -34.36
N LEU A 8 -0.54 -4.50 -34.30
CA LEU A 8 0.33 -4.76 -35.44
C LEU A 8 0.91 -6.17 -35.36
N ARG A 9 0.97 -6.86 -36.48
CA ARG A 9 1.75 -8.09 -36.66
C ARG A 9 3.12 -7.72 -37.22
N CYS A 10 4.17 -8.12 -36.51
CA CYS A 10 5.55 -7.88 -36.92
C CYS A 10 6.06 -9.01 -37.83
N ALA A 11 7.19 -8.78 -38.50
CA ALA A 11 7.82 -9.76 -39.40
C ALA A 11 8.21 -11.08 -38.71
N ASP A 12 8.61 -11.01 -37.44
CA ASP A 12 8.91 -12.18 -36.59
C ASP A 12 7.64 -12.93 -36.11
N GLY A 13 6.45 -12.49 -36.54
CA GLY A 13 5.16 -13.02 -36.14
C GLY A 13 4.69 -12.58 -34.76
N SER A 14 5.42 -11.70 -34.06
CA SER A 14 4.99 -11.12 -32.78
C SER A 14 3.90 -10.06 -32.96
N TYR A 15 3.15 -9.80 -31.89
CA TYR A 15 2.12 -8.77 -31.87
C TYR A 15 2.53 -7.58 -31.02
N TYR A 16 2.50 -6.40 -31.62
CA TYR A 16 2.60 -5.12 -30.94
C TYR A 16 1.20 -4.55 -30.73
N THR A 17 0.95 -3.96 -29.56
CA THR A 17 -0.34 -3.32 -29.23
C THR A 17 -0.08 -1.90 -28.78
N GLY A 18 -0.79 -0.94 -29.36
CA GLY A 18 -0.63 0.49 -29.09
C GLY A 18 -1.96 1.23 -29.04
N HIS A 19 -1.93 2.48 -28.59
CA HIS A 19 -3.03 3.43 -28.74
C HIS A 19 -2.55 4.74 -29.38
N THR A 20 -3.44 5.48 -30.02
CA THR A 20 -3.16 6.78 -30.66
C THR A 20 -4.44 7.57 -30.91
N ASP A 21 -4.33 8.87 -31.13
CA ASP A 21 -5.38 9.77 -31.63
C ASP A 21 -5.37 9.89 -33.16
N ASP A 22 -4.31 9.43 -33.84
CA ASP A 22 -4.20 9.38 -35.30
C ASP A 22 -3.61 8.03 -35.75
N LEU A 23 -4.51 7.10 -36.13
CA LEU A 23 -4.13 5.74 -36.48
C LEU A 23 -3.30 5.66 -37.77
N GLU A 24 -3.67 6.46 -38.78
CA GLU A 24 -3.04 6.41 -40.10
C GLU A 24 -1.60 6.90 -40.04
N GLN A 25 -1.39 8.08 -39.45
CA GLN A 25 -0.05 8.63 -39.22
C GLN A 25 0.79 7.66 -38.39
N ARG A 26 0.20 7.03 -37.37
CA ARG A 26 0.95 6.12 -36.49
C ARG A 26 1.40 4.85 -37.21
N ILE A 27 0.59 4.29 -38.11
CA ILE A 27 0.97 3.12 -38.91
C ILE A 27 2.10 3.47 -39.88
N GLU A 28 2.06 4.66 -40.49
CA GLU A 28 3.12 5.13 -41.37
C GLU A 28 4.44 5.30 -40.61
N GLN A 29 4.41 5.87 -39.40
CA GLN A 29 5.59 5.99 -38.53
C GLN A 29 6.20 4.63 -38.20
N HIS A 30 5.37 3.62 -37.90
CA HIS A 30 5.83 2.26 -37.64
C HIS A 30 6.38 1.58 -38.90
N SER A 31 5.77 1.81 -40.07
CA SER A 31 6.17 1.17 -41.34
C SER A 31 7.47 1.76 -41.91
N SER A 32 7.62 3.09 -41.86
CA SER A 32 8.84 3.79 -42.26
C SER A 32 9.99 3.60 -41.27
N GLY A 33 9.68 3.20 -40.03
CA GLY A 33 10.63 3.19 -38.91
C GLY A 33 11.11 4.58 -38.52
N TYR A 34 10.20 5.55 -38.58
CA TYR A 34 10.45 6.95 -38.23
C TYR A 34 11.10 7.12 -36.84
N TYR A 35 10.81 6.22 -35.89
CA TYR A 35 11.44 6.18 -34.58
C TYR A 35 12.42 5.00 -34.44
N PRO A 36 13.74 5.24 -34.47
CA PRO A 36 14.75 4.18 -34.31
C PRO A 36 14.71 3.43 -32.97
N THR A 37 14.15 4.05 -31.93
CA THR A 37 14.09 3.51 -30.57
C THR A 37 12.82 2.68 -30.30
N CYS A 38 11.89 2.58 -31.25
CA CYS A 38 10.63 1.89 -31.01
C CYS A 38 10.75 0.36 -31.18
N TYR A 39 9.96 -0.40 -30.40
CA TYR A 39 9.97 -1.87 -30.41
C TYR A 39 9.82 -2.50 -31.80
N THR A 40 9.05 -1.86 -32.69
CA THR A 40 8.78 -2.38 -34.02
C THR A 40 9.88 -2.07 -35.03
N PHE A 41 10.87 -1.22 -34.70
CA PHE A 41 11.88 -0.73 -35.64
C PHE A 41 12.67 -1.88 -36.27
N ASP A 42 13.19 -2.82 -35.48
CA ASP A 42 13.93 -3.98 -35.99
C ASP A 42 13.02 -5.14 -36.43
N LYS A 43 11.69 -4.96 -36.35
CA LYS A 43 10.70 -6.01 -36.57
C LYS A 43 9.74 -5.72 -37.74
N ARG A 44 10.13 -4.76 -38.59
CA ARG A 44 9.47 -4.44 -39.85
C ARG A 44 9.72 -5.53 -40.90
N PRO A 45 8.85 -5.69 -41.92
CA PRO A 45 7.58 -4.95 -42.10
C PRO A 45 6.56 -5.29 -41.01
N VAL A 46 5.68 -4.33 -40.72
CA VAL A 46 4.57 -4.48 -39.78
C VAL A 46 3.25 -4.32 -40.50
N GLU A 47 2.24 -5.10 -40.11
CA GLU A 47 0.92 -5.11 -40.72
C GLU A 47 -0.14 -4.78 -39.66
N LEU A 48 -1.07 -3.85 -39.95
CA LEU A 48 -2.22 -3.60 -39.08
C LEU A 48 -3.19 -4.77 -39.19
N VAL A 49 -3.37 -5.52 -38.09
CA VAL A 49 -4.25 -6.70 -38.06
C VAL A 49 -5.54 -6.47 -37.27
N TRP A 50 -5.62 -5.43 -36.45
CA TRP A 50 -6.84 -5.08 -35.72
C TRP A 50 -6.80 -3.62 -35.26
N ALA A 51 -7.95 -2.94 -35.26
CA ALA A 51 -8.13 -1.63 -34.65
C ALA A 51 -9.57 -1.44 -34.14
N GLU A 52 -9.73 -0.71 -33.03
CA GLU A 52 -11.02 -0.30 -32.48
C GLU A 52 -10.97 1.18 -32.08
N THR A 53 -12.11 1.86 -32.23
CA THR A 53 -12.25 3.29 -31.94
C THR A 53 -12.95 3.54 -30.60
N PHE A 54 -12.52 4.60 -29.91
CA PHE A 54 -12.98 5.01 -28.60
C PHE A 54 -13.26 6.51 -28.56
N THR A 55 -14.21 6.91 -27.72
CA THR A 55 -14.63 8.31 -27.53
C THR A 55 -13.66 9.10 -26.65
N THR A 56 -12.93 8.43 -25.75
CA THR A 56 -11.94 9.06 -24.87
C THR A 56 -10.57 8.39 -24.98
N ARG A 57 -9.51 9.16 -24.67
CA ARG A 57 -8.13 8.65 -24.64
C ARG A 57 -7.94 7.60 -23.54
N GLU A 58 -8.63 7.79 -22.42
CA GLU A 58 -8.56 6.90 -21.26
C GLU A 58 -9.10 5.51 -21.59
N ASP A 59 -10.20 5.43 -22.35
CA ASP A 59 -10.78 4.16 -22.78
C ASP A 59 -9.85 3.41 -23.76
N ALA A 60 -9.28 4.12 -24.74
CA ALA A 60 -8.29 3.53 -25.66
C ALA A 60 -7.06 3.01 -24.90
N PHE A 61 -6.55 3.79 -23.94
CA PHE A 61 -5.42 3.39 -23.10
C PHE A 61 -5.74 2.19 -22.19
N ALA A 62 -6.95 2.14 -21.62
CA ALA A 62 -7.41 1.01 -20.81
C ALA A 62 -7.51 -0.27 -21.65
N ALA A 63 -8.08 -0.18 -22.86
CA ALA A 63 -8.17 -1.28 -23.81
C ALA A 63 -6.76 -1.78 -24.23
N GLU A 64 -5.82 -0.87 -24.51
CA GLU A 64 -4.43 -1.21 -24.82
C GLU A 64 -3.78 -2.01 -23.68
N ARG A 65 -3.89 -1.53 -22.43
CA ARG A 65 -3.33 -2.21 -21.25
C ARG A 65 -3.92 -3.61 -21.08
N GLN A 66 -5.22 -3.76 -21.31
CA GLN A 66 -5.88 -5.05 -21.21
C GLN A 66 -5.39 -6.03 -22.29
N ILE A 67 -5.34 -5.59 -23.55
CA ILE A 67 -4.93 -6.41 -24.69
C ILE A 67 -3.43 -6.76 -24.61
N LYS A 68 -2.56 -5.86 -24.15
CA LYS A 68 -1.11 -6.12 -24.01
C LYS A 68 -0.83 -7.40 -23.22
N GLY A 69 -1.58 -7.64 -22.14
CA GLY A 69 -1.44 -8.82 -21.27
C GLY A 69 -2.11 -10.10 -21.80
N TRP A 70 -2.77 -10.09 -22.96
CA TRP A 70 -3.42 -11.27 -23.51
C TRP A 70 -2.43 -12.24 -24.14
N SER A 71 -2.72 -13.54 -24.00
CA SER A 71 -1.99 -14.59 -24.72
C SER A 71 -2.17 -14.43 -26.23
N ARG A 72 -1.20 -14.91 -27.01
CA ARG A 72 -1.23 -14.86 -28.48
C ARG A 72 -2.56 -15.39 -29.05
N ARG A 73 -2.99 -16.55 -28.57
CA ARG A 73 -4.26 -17.18 -28.96
C ARG A 73 -5.50 -16.31 -28.73
N LYS A 74 -5.49 -15.48 -27.69
CA LYS A 74 -6.60 -14.56 -27.38
C LYS A 74 -6.55 -13.32 -28.28
N LYS A 75 -5.36 -12.84 -28.63
CA LYS A 75 -5.18 -11.79 -29.65
C LYS A 75 -5.60 -12.28 -31.04
N ASP A 76 -5.26 -13.52 -31.41
CA ASP A 76 -5.70 -14.15 -32.66
C ASP A 76 -7.23 -14.22 -32.75
N ALA A 77 -7.90 -14.60 -31.65
CA ALA A 77 -9.36 -14.64 -31.59
C ALA A 77 -10.00 -13.25 -31.70
N LEU A 78 -9.34 -12.20 -31.18
CA LEU A 78 -9.76 -10.81 -31.35
C LEU A 78 -9.61 -10.33 -32.79
N ILE A 79 -8.48 -10.63 -33.42
CA ILE A 79 -8.19 -10.31 -34.83
C ILE A 79 -9.21 -11.01 -35.75
N ALA A 80 -9.56 -12.27 -35.45
CA ALA A 80 -10.53 -13.04 -36.24
C ALA A 80 -12.00 -12.61 -36.04
N GLY A 81 -12.29 -11.68 -35.11
CA GLY A 81 -13.66 -11.24 -34.81
C GLY A 81 -14.54 -12.29 -34.12
N ASP A 82 -13.97 -13.40 -33.64
CA ASP A 82 -14.72 -14.50 -33.04
C ASP A 82 -15.03 -14.23 -31.55
N ARG A 83 -16.10 -13.47 -31.33
CA ARG A 83 -16.60 -13.06 -30.01
C ARG A 83 -16.95 -14.26 -29.10
N LEU A 84 -17.42 -15.38 -29.67
CA LEU A 84 -17.79 -16.58 -28.90
C LEU A 84 -16.55 -17.34 -28.40
N HIS A 85 -15.50 -17.38 -29.20
CA HIS A 85 -14.24 -18.03 -28.82
C HIS A 85 -13.46 -17.24 -27.77
N LEU A 86 -13.49 -15.91 -27.83
CA LEU A 86 -12.93 -15.01 -26.81
C LEU A 86 -13.56 -15.24 -25.42
N GLN A 87 -14.89 -15.38 -25.36
CA GLN A 87 -15.62 -15.66 -24.12
C GLN A 87 -15.29 -17.06 -23.56
N ARG A 88 -15.20 -18.08 -24.42
CA ARG A 88 -14.82 -19.45 -24.02
C ARG A 88 -13.37 -19.56 -23.55
N MET A 89 -12.45 -18.75 -24.07
CA MET A 89 -11.06 -18.75 -23.60
C MET A 89 -10.87 -17.99 -22.29
N ALA A 90 -11.69 -16.97 -22.05
CA ALA A 90 -11.76 -16.33 -20.74
C ALA A 90 -12.26 -17.29 -19.65
N SER A 91 -13.17 -18.22 -19.98
CA SER A 91 -13.69 -19.23 -19.04
C SER A 91 -12.76 -20.45 -18.86
N ARG A 92 -12.03 -20.88 -19.90
CA ARG A 92 -11.19 -22.10 -19.85
C ARG A 92 -9.85 -21.93 -19.12
N ALA A 93 -9.31 -20.71 -19.02
CA ALA A 93 -8.15 -20.41 -18.18
C ALA A 93 -8.42 -20.65 -16.68
N LYS A 94 -9.70 -20.65 -16.28
CA LYS A 94 -10.15 -20.94 -14.92
C LYS A 94 -10.08 -22.44 -14.58
N VAL A 95 -10.24 -23.32 -15.56
CA VAL A 95 -10.31 -24.79 -15.36
C VAL A 95 -8.92 -25.45 -15.32
N LEU A 96 -7.94 -24.91 -16.05
CA LEU A 96 -6.58 -25.48 -16.13
C LEU A 96 -5.67 -25.13 -14.95
N ARG A 97 -6.07 -24.21 -14.06
CA ARG A 97 -5.32 -23.92 -12.82
C ARG A 97 -5.61 -24.93 -11.69
N ASP A 98 -6.69 -25.70 -11.80
CA ASP A 98 -7.15 -26.60 -10.73
C ASP A 98 -6.73 -28.07 -10.95
N GLY A 99 -5.87 -28.37 -11.95
CA GLY A 99 -5.47 -29.73 -12.31
C GLY A 99 -3.95 -29.98 -12.27
N ALA A 100 -3.49 -30.63 -11.20
CA ALA A 100 -2.28 -31.44 -11.02
C ALA A 100 -0.96 -31.06 -11.75
N SER A 101 0.04 -30.80 -10.90
CA SER A 101 1.48 -30.82 -11.17
C SER A 101 1.96 -32.11 -11.86
N THR A 102 2.72 -31.96 -12.94
CA THR A 102 3.77 -32.90 -13.35
C THR A 102 4.96 -32.10 -13.88
N GLY A 103 6.15 -32.41 -13.36
CA GLY A 103 7.34 -31.57 -13.47
C GLY A 103 8.00 -31.54 -14.84
N SER A 104 8.76 -30.46 -15.07
CA SER A 104 9.92 -30.41 -15.95
C SER A 104 10.84 -29.30 -15.43
N ALA A 105 12.09 -29.68 -15.14
CA ALA A 105 13.10 -28.86 -14.48
C ALA A 105 13.54 -27.65 -15.32
N PRO A 106 13.98 -26.53 -14.70
CA PRO A 106 14.78 -25.52 -15.39
C PRO A 106 16.26 -25.96 -15.47
N PRO A 107 17.03 -25.46 -16.45
CA PRO A 107 18.42 -25.85 -16.66
C PRO A 107 19.34 -25.38 -15.53
N GLN A 108 20.36 -26.19 -15.26
CA GLN A 108 21.48 -25.91 -14.38
C GLN A 108 22.48 -24.92 -15.01
N ASP A 109 23.28 -24.33 -14.13
CA ASP A 109 24.46 -23.46 -14.28
C ASP A 109 24.15 -22.04 -13.76
N GLU A 110 24.80 -21.52 -12.70
CA GLU A 110 26.21 -21.62 -12.33
C GLU A 110 26.40 -21.72 -10.80
N ARG A 111 27.30 -22.62 -10.36
CA ARG A 111 27.94 -22.58 -9.03
C ARG A 111 29.45 -22.48 -9.25
N MET A 112 30.09 -21.53 -8.57
CA MET A 112 31.44 -21.57 -7.96
C MET A 112 31.93 -20.13 -7.79
N LEU A 113 32.49 -19.61 -6.70
CA LEU A 113 32.96 -20.06 -5.38
C LEU A 113 32.74 -18.81 -4.44
N ILE A 114 32.71 -18.83 -3.10
CA ILE A 114 33.82 -19.06 -2.15
C ILE A 114 33.24 -18.99 -0.70
N THR A 115 33.52 -20.04 0.07
CA THR A 115 33.89 -20.14 1.51
C THR A 115 32.93 -19.82 2.68
N THR A 116 32.63 -20.91 3.42
CA THR A 116 32.77 -21.15 4.88
C THR A 116 32.30 -20.12 5.90
N ALA A 117 31.19 -20.45 6.59
CA ALA A 117 31.08 -20.39 8.06
C ALA A 117 29.97 -21.36 8.54
N HIS A 118 30.20 -22.00 9.69
CA HIS A 118 29.32 -22.98 10.35
C HIS A 118 28.10 -22.34 11.05
N PRO A 119 27.08 -23.13 11.41
CA PRO A 119 25.70 -22.67 11.57
C PRO A 119 25.38 -22.21 13.00
N GLU A 120 24.81 -21.01 13.13
CA GLU A 120 23.99 -20.64 14.29
C GLU A 120 22.52 -20.94 13.98
N GLU A 121 21.84 -21.49 14.99
CA GLU A 121 20.46 -21.96 14.96
C GLU A 121 19.48 -20.89 14.44
N ALA A 122 18.69 -21.28 13.44
CA ALA A 122 17.55 -20.50 12.99
C ALA A 122 16.44 -20.54 14.06
N PRO A 123 15.86 -19.40 14.47
CA PRO A 123 14.72 -19.42 15.38
C PRO A 123 13.48 -19.95 14.64
N GLU A 124 12.80 -20.91 15.27
CA GLU A 124 11.55 -21.51 14.80
C GLU A 124 10.45 -20.46 14.52
N PRO A 125 9.49 -20.76 13.63
CA PRO A 125 8.37 -19.87 13.35
C PRO A 125 7.54 -19.65 14.61
N VAL A 126 7.41 -18.38 15.01
CA VAL A 126 6.62 -17.92 16.15
C VAL A 126 5.19 -18.43 16.01
N LYS A 127 4.86 -19.47 16.78
CA LYS A 127 3.48 -19.88 17.03
C LYS A 127 2.75 -18.71 17.67
N GLY A 128 1.64 -18.30 17.04
CA GLY A 128 0.82 -17.19 17.48
C GLY A 128 0.51 -17.26 18.97
N VAL A 129 1.09 -16.32 19.71
CA VAL A 129 0.73 -16.05 21.09
C VAL A 129 -0.60 -15.31 21.05
N VAL A 130 -1.69 -16.06 21.19
CA VAL A 130 -3.00 -15.49 21.50
C VAL A 130 -2.96 -15.06 22.97
N SER A 131 -2.61 -13.80 23.21
CA SER A 131 -2.70 -13.18 24.54
C SER A 131 -4.17 -13.02 24.92
N LYS A 132 -4.60 -13.78 25.94
CA LYS A 132 -5.87 -13.63 26.66
C LYS A 132 -5.80 -12.39 27.57
N ASP A 133 -6.01 -11.22 27.01
CA ASP A 133 -6.69 -10.14 27.73
C ASP A 133 -8.18 -10.22 27.39
N PRO A 134 -9.12 -9.59 28.13
CA PRO A 134 -10.51 -9.45 27.69
C PRO A 134 -10.53 -8.43 26.54
N ALA A 135 -9.88 -8.78 25.43
CA ALA A 135 -9.54 -7.92 24.33
C ALA A 135 -10.83 -7.57 23.60
N THR A 136 -11.11 -6.28 23.52
CA THR A 136 -12.18 -5.74 22.70
C THR A 136 -12.07 -6.34 21.29
N SER A 137 -13.12 -7.01 20.85
CA SER A 137 -13.08 -7.76 19.58
C SER A 137 -12.89 -6.78 18.41
N PRO A 138 -12.04 -7.11 17.43
CA PRO A 138 -11.87 -6.28 16.24
C PRO A 138 -13.20 -6.02 15.53
N PRO A 139 -13.35 -4.86 14.88
CA PRO A 139 -14.57 -4.55 14.15
C PRO A 139 -14.74 -5.46 12.94
N ILE A 140 -15.98 -5.85 12.67
CA ILE A 140 -16.37 -6.56 11.46
C ILE A 140 -16.48 -5.56 10.32
N ILE A 141 -15.90 -5.90 9.17
CA ILE A 141 -16.03 -5.08 7.96
C ILE A 141 -17.22 -5.60 7.15
N VAL A 142 -18.23 -4.74 6.96
CA VAL A 142 -19.45 -5.09 6.24
C VAL A 142 -19.49 -4.32 4.93
N LEU A 143 -19.40 -5.03 3.81
CA LEU A 143 -19.51 -4.45 2.48
C LEU A 143 -20.96 -4.61 1.98
N VAL A 144 -21.65 -3.50 1.81
CA VAL A 144 -23.07 -3.45 1.43
C VAL A 144 -23.18 -3.20 -0.07
N ARG A 145 -23.76 -4.18 -0.77
CA ARG A 145 -23.94 -4.21 -2.22
C ARG A 145 -22.67 -3.90 -3.02
N PRO A 146 -21.50 -4.50 -2.69
CA PRO A 146 -20.28 -4.28 -3.46
C PRO A 146 -20.48 -4.67 -4.92
N GLN A 147 -20.01 -3.85 -5.85
CA GLN A 147 -20.24 -4.06 -7.28
C GLN A 147 -19.22 -4.99 -7.91
N LEU A 148 -17.93 -4.81 -7.58
CA LEU A 148 -16.84 -5.55 -8.24
C LEU A 148 -16.14 -6.50 -7.28
N GLY A 149 -15.99 -7.77 -7.67
CA GLY A 149 -15.20 -8.76 -6.94
C GLY A 149 -13.76 -8.31 -6.66
N GLU A 150 -13.15 -7.56 -7.58
CA GLU A 150 -11.82 -6.98 -7.37
C GLU A 150 -11.76 -6.02 -6.17
N ASN A 151 -12.81 -5.24 -5.93
CA ASN A 151 -12.84 -4.32 -4.80
C ASN A 151 -13.04 -5.06 -3.47
N ILE A 152 -13.79 -6.17 -3.48
CA ILE A 152 -13.89 -7.08 -2.34
C ILE A 152 -12.50 -7.65 -2.02
N GLY A 153 -11.77 -8.12 -3.04
CA GLY A 153 -10.40 -8.61 -2.89
C GLY A 153 -9.44 -7.54 -2.35
N LYS A 154 -9.46 -6.33 -2.92
CA LYS A 154 -8.64 -5.19 -2.44
C LYS A 154 -9.00 -4.79 -1.00
N ALA A 155 -10.28 -4.84 -0.63
CA ALA A 155 -10.73 -4.60 0.75
C ALA A 155 -10.23 -5.69 1.71
N ALA A 156 -10.31 -6.97 1.33
CA ALA A 156 -9.76 -8.08 2.11
C ALA A 156 -8.25 -7.95 2.32
N ARG A 157 -7.50 -7.55 1.28
CA ARG A 157 -6.07 -7.24 1.40
C ARG A 157 -5.83 -6.10 2.39
N ALA A 158 -6.59 -5.02 2.27
CA ALA A 158 -6.49 -3.88 3.18
C ALA A 158 -6.78 -4.28 4.63
N MET A 159 -7.77 -5.13 4.87
CA MET A 159 -8.10 -5.66 6.19
C MET A 159 -6.94 -6.46 6.79
N LEU A 160 -6.40 -7.42 6.04
CA LEU A 160 -5.35 -8.30 6.56
C LEU A 160 -4.04 -7.56 6.85
N ASN A 161 -3.71 -6.53 6.06
CA ASN A 161 -2.56 -5.66 6.32
C ASN A 161 -2.58 -5.04 7.74
N PHE A 162 -3.76 -4.87 8.33
CA PHE A 162 -3.95 -4.26 9.65
C PHE A 162 -4.59 -5.21 10.67
N GLY A 163 -4.50 -6.52 10.43
CA GLY A 163 -4.92 -7.56 11.38
C GLY A 163 -6.43 -7.80 11.47
N LEU A 164 -7.23 -7.29 10.52
CA LEU A 164 -8.67 -7.56 10.45
C LEU A 164 -8.94 -8.77 9.57
N THR A 165 -9.79 -9.68 10.03
CA THR A 165 -10.07 -10.95 9.34
C THR A 165 -11.56 -11.25 9.13
N GLU A 166 -12.46 -10.58 9.85
CA GLU A 166 -13.90 -10.81 9.76
C GLU A 166 -14.56 -9.88 8.74
N MET A 167 -15.04 -10.48 7.64
CA MET A 167 -15.76 -9.79 6.56
C MET A 167 -17.19 -10.31 6.44
N ARG A 168 -18.14 -9.40 6.24
CA ARG A 168 -19.51 -9.71 5.83
C ARG A 168 -19.86 -9.01 4.53
N LEU A 169 -20.54 -9.71 3.63
CA LEU A 169 -21.01 -9.21 2.34
C LEU A 169 -22.54 -9.19 2.37
N VAL A 170 -23.14 -8.05 2.05
CA VAL A 170 -24.60 -7.94 1.93
C VAL A 170 -24.96 -7.77 0.47
N ALA A 171 -25.72 -8.73 -0.08
CA ALA A 171 -26.21 -8.71 -1.46
C ALA A 171 -25.14 -8.27 -2.50
N PRO A 172 -23.97 -8.95 -2.59
CA PRO A 172 -22.94 -8.60 -3.56
C PRO A 172 -23.49 -8.70 -4.99
N ARG A 173 -23.36 -7.63 -5.77
CA ARG A 173 -24.05 -7.48 -7.07
C ARG A 173 -23.70 -8.61 -8.06
N ASP A 174 -22.42 -8.92 -8.16
CA ASP A 174 -21.89 -9.95 -9.05
C ASP A 174 -21.88 -11.35 -8.39
N GLY A 175 -22.53 -11.51 -7.24
CA GLY A 175 -22.60 -12.74 -6.46
C GLY A 175 -21.30 -13.09 -5.72
N TRP A 176 -21.37 -14.14 -4.91
CA TRP A 176 -20.25 -14.69 -4.15
C TRP A 176 -20.31 -16.22 -4.12
N PRO A 177 -19.17 -16.94 -4.23
CA PRO A 177 -17.79 -16.46 -4.38
C PRO A 177 -17.49 -15.86 -5.76
N ASN A 178 -16.65 -14.82 -5.81
CA ASN A 178 -16.26 -14.16 -7.06
C ASN A 178 -14.79 -14.45 -7.43
N PRO A 179 -14.49 -15.03 -8.61
CA PRO A 179 -13.11 -15.37 -9.02
C PRO A 179 -12.17 -14.17 -9.15
N ALA A 180 -12.70 -12.96 -9.37
CA ALA A 180 -11.88 -11.76 -9.47
C ALA A 180 -11.36 -11.27 -8.11
N ALA A 181 -11.96 -11.72 -7.00
CA ALA A 181 -11.56 -11.32 -5.65
C ALA A 181 -10.22 -11.92 -5.23
N GLY A 182 -9.97 -13.20 -5.54
CA GLY A 182 -8.74 -13.90 -5.13
C GLY A 182 -7.45 -13.23 -5.62
N PRO A 183 -7.28 -13.00 -6.94
CA PRO A 183 -6.08 -12.30 -7.46
C PRO A 183 -5.90 -10.89 -6.89
N ALA A 184 -7.00 -10.19 -6.62
CA ALA A 184 -6.97 -8.84 -6.06
C ALA A 184 -6.62 -8.82 -4.55
N ALA A 185 -6.92 -9.89 -3.82
CA ALA A 185 -6.59 -10.06 -2.41
C ALA A 185 -5.10 -10.33 -2.16
N SER A 186 -4.37 -10.88 -3.14
CA SER A 186 -2.91 -11.02 -3.12
C SER A 186 -2.37 -11.64 -1.82
N GLY A 187 -2.93 -12.79 -1.41
CA GLY A 187 -2.53 -13.53 -0.19
C GLY A 187 -3.44 -13.30 1.02
N ALA A 188 -4.44 -12.41 0.92
CA ALA A 188 -5.48 -12.28 1.94
C ALA A 188 -6.62 -13.29 1.79
N ASP A 189 -6.29 -14.52 1.38
CA ASP A 189 -7.26 -15.58 1.09
C ASP A 189 -8.06 -15.99 2.34
N ILE A 190 -7.47 -15.90 3.53
CA ILE A 190 -8.13 -16.21 4.80
C ILE A 190 -9.37 -15.33 5.05
N VAL A 191 -9.31 -14.05 4.67
CA VAL A 191 -10.42 -13.12 4.84
C VAL A 191 -11.56 -13.46 3.88
N LEU A 192 -11.22 -13.81 2.63
CA LEU A 192 -12.21 -14.19 1.63
C LEU A 192 -12.85 -15.56 1.92
N ALA A 193 -12.06 -16.53 2.39
CA ALA A 193 -12.53 -17.86 2.75
C ALA A 193 -13.50 -17.83 3.94
N ASN A 194 -13.27 -16.92 4.89
CA ASN A 194 -14.12 -16.72 6.06
C ASN A 194 -15.23 -15.68 5.85
N ALA A 195 -15.33 -15.07 4.65
CA ALA A 195 -16.34 -14.05 4.38
C ALA A 195 -17.75 -14.65 4.44
N GLN A 196 -18.60 -14.06 5.27
CA GLN A 196 -20.01 -14.46 5.40
C GLN A 196 -20.88 -13.63 4.46
N VAL A 197 -21.86 -14.25 3.81
CA VAL A 197 -22.77 -13.59 2.87
C VAL A 197 -24.17 -13.58 3.43
N PHE A 198 -24.83 -12.44 3.32
CA PHE A 198 -26.19 -12.20 3.77
C PHE A 198 -27.02 -11.55 2.67
N ASP A 199 -28.33 -11.81 2.68
CA ASP A 199 -29.24 -11.19 1.71
C ASP A 199 -29.62 -9.77 2.14
N THR A 200 -29.71 -9.53 3.45
CA THR A 200 -30.10 -8.23 4.00
C THR A 200 -29.09 -7.67 5.01
N LEU A 201 -29.06 -6.34 5.13
CA LEU A 201 -28.22 -5.67 6.12
C LEU A 201 -28.66 -6.05 7.55
N ALA A 202 -29.96 -6.23 7.77
CA ALA A 202 -30.50 -6.60 9.07
C ALA A 202 -29.95 -7.94 9.57
N GLU A 203 -29.88 -8.96 8.69
CA GLU A 203 -29.24 -10.24 9.02
C GLU A 203 -27.74 -10.08 9.29
N ALA A 204 -27.05 -9.32 8.44
CA ALA A 204 -25.62 -9.10 8.57
C ALA A 204 -25.21 -8.30 9.80
N THR A 205 -26.15 -7.66 10.49
CA THR A 205 -25.90 -6.88 11.72
C THR A 205 -26.64 -7.39 12.95
N ALA A 206 -27.34 -8.52 12.86
CA ALA A 206 -28.26 -9.00 13.90
C ALA A 206 -27.59 -9.23 15.27
N ASP A 207 -26.30 -9.58 15.28
CA ASP A 207 -25.48 -9.87 16.46
C ASP A 207 -24.51 -8.74 16.83
N ILE A 208 -24.70 -7.54 16.27
CA ILE A 208 -23.75 -6.42 16.38
C ILE A 208 -24.36 -5.29 17.21
N SER A 209 -23.66 -4.89 18.27
CA SER A 209 -24.13 -3.86 19.20
C SER A 209 -23.77 -2.43 18.76
N ASN A 210 -22.60 -2.26 18.14
CA ASN A 210 -22.07 -0.95 17.77
C ASN A 210 -21.84 -0.88 16.25
N ILE A 211 -22.68 -0.14 15.53
CA ILE A 211 -22.64 -0.07 14.07
C ILE A 211 -22.21 1.34 13.63
N TYR A 212 -21.28 1.42 12.71
CA TYR A 212 -20.70 2.65 12.18
C TYR A 212 -20.88 2.71 10.66
N ALA A 213 -21.46 3.79 10.12
CA ALA A 213 -21.71 3.91 8.68
C ALA A 213 -20.72 4.85 8.00
N THR A 214 -19.99 4.39 6.99
CA THR A 214 -19.07 5.25 6.23
C THR A 214 -19.80 6.01 5.13
N THR A 215 -19.73 7.34 5.17
CA THR A 215 -20.24 8.21 4.11
C THR A 215 -19.59 9.58 4.17
N VAL A 216 -19.49 10.24 3.02
CA VAL A 216 -19.37 11.70 2.98
C VAL A 216 -20.73 12.24 3.41
N ARG A 217 -20.79 12.96 4.54
CA ARG A 217 -22.02 13.40 5.23
C ARG A 217 -23.18 13.74 4.28
N LYS A 218 -24.27 12.96 4.29
CA LYS A 218 -25.50 13.26 3.54
C LYS A 218 -26.37 14.24 4.33
N ARG A 219 -26.86 15.30 3.67
CA ARG A 219 -27.85 16.23 4.26
C ARG A 219 -29.15 15.46 4.57
N GLY A 220 -29.75 15.70 5.74
CA GLY A 220 -31.03 15.08 6.13
C GLY A 220 -30.94 13.93 7.15
N ILE A 221 -29.74 13.46 7.49
CA ILE A 221 -29.54 12.46 8.55
C ILE A 221 -28.95 13.12 9.79
N THR A 222 -29.68 13.10 10.89
CA THR A 222 -29.24 13.67 12.18
C THR A 222 -28.59 12.57 13.02
N LYS A 223 -27.29 12.36 12.83
CA LYS A 223 -26.46 11.44 13.63
C LYS A 223 -25.12 12.06 13.97
N PRO A 224 -24.46 11.63 15.07
CA PRO A 224 -23.08 12.00 15.35
C PRO A 224 -22.19 11.67 14.16
N VAL A 225 -21.35 12.61 13.76
CA VAL A 225 -20.35 12.44 12.69
C VAL A 225 -18.98 12.45 13.34
N ILE A 226 -18.23 11.38 13.14
CA ILE A 226 -16.92 11.16 13.73
C ILE A 226 -15.89 10.80 12.65
N THR A 227 -14.62 11.00 12.96
CA THR A 227 -13.50 10.58 12.09
C THR A 227 -13.23 9.07 12.26
N PRO A 228 -12.49 8.44 11.32
CA PRO A 228 -12.09 7.04 11.49
C PRO A 228 -11.24 6.80 12.75
N GLU A 229 -10.42 7.77 13.15
CA GLU A 229 -9.65 7.73 14.39
C GLU A 229 -10.57 7.70 15.63
N ALA A 230 -11.58 8.58 15.67
CA ALA A 230 -12.54 8.60 16.77
C ALA A 230 -13.38 7.32 16.81
N ALA A 231 -13.78 6.78 15.64
CA ALA A 231 -14.48 5.50 15.54
C ALA A 231 -13.63 4.35 16.11
N ALA A 232 -12.34 4.28 15.79
CA ALA A 232 -11.44 3.27 16.34
C ALA A 232 -11.36 3.32 17.88
N ARG A 233 -11.32 4.52 18.47
CA ARG A 233 -11.35 4.69 19.93
C ARG A 233 -12.69 4.28 20.53
N GLU A 234 -13.80 4.65 19.92
CA GLU A 234 -15.13 4.24 20.41
C GLU A 234 -15.32 2.72 20.35
N ILE A 235 -14.86 2.07 19.27
CA ILE A 235 -14.90 0.61 19.13
C ILE A 235 -14.13 -0.08 20.25
N LEU A 236 -13.00 0.49 20.67
CA LEU A 236 -12.18 -0.04 21.78
C LEU A 236 -12.85 0.14 23.15
N GLN A 237 -13.64 1.20 23.33
CA GLN A 237 -14.26 1.56 24.61
C GLN A 237 -15.64 0.94 24.81
N ASN A 238 -16.37 0.70 23.72
CA ASN A 238 -17.72 0.17 23.78
C ASN A 238 -17.70 -1.35 23.97
N ALA A 239 -18.56 -1.84 24.86
CA ALA A 239 -18.79 -3.28 25.01
C ALA A 239 -19.61 -3.84 23.84
N GLY A 240 -19.44 -5.13 23.55
CA GLY A 240 -20.15 -5.85 22.48
C GLY A 240 -19.46 -5.79 21.12
N ARG A 241 -20.00 -6.51 20.14
CA ARG A 241 -19.43 -6.56 18.79
C ARG A 241 -19.64 -5.24 18.07
N SER A 242 -18.65 -4.85 17.27
CA SER A 242 -18.69 -3.63 16.47
C SER A 242 -18.59 -3.95 14.98
N ALA A 243 -19.22 -3.14 14.14
CA ALA A 243 -19.10 -3.22 12.69
C ALA A 243 -18.96 -1.85 12.03
N ILE A 244 -18.20 -1.83 10.93
CA ILE A 244 -18.09 -0.67 10.06
C ILE A 244 -18.70 -1.03 8.70
N LEU A 245 -19.75 -0.31 8.32
CA LEU A 245 -20.47 -0.46 7.07
C LEU A 245 -19.83 0.39 5.97
N PHE A 246 -19.65 -0.22 4.80
CA PHE A 246 -19.19 0.43 3.58
C PHE A 246 -20.18 0.16 2.46
N GLY A 247 -20.62 1.23 1.80
CA GLY A 247 -21.60 1.11 0.72
C GLY A 247 -20.98 0.83 -0.65
N ALA A 248 -21.84 0.75 -1.66
CA ALA A 248 -21.44 0.51 -3.03
C ALA A 248 -20.59 1.66 -3.59
N GLU A 249 -19.68 1.34 -4.50
CA GLU A 249 -18.60 2.22 -4.99
C GLU A 249 -19.06 3.56 -5.55
N ARG A 250 -20.25 3.61 -6.17
CA ARG A 250 -20.79 4.81 -6.82
C ARG A 250 -21.84 5.54 -5.98
N SER A 251 -22.68 4.80 -5.25
CA SER A 251 -23.84 5.35 -4.54
C SER A 251 -23.60 5.53 -3.03
N GLY A 252 -22.54 4.92 -2.49
CA GLY A 252 -22.33 4.80 -1.06
C GLY A 252 -23.44 3.99 -0.39
N LEU A 253 -23.66 4.26 0.90
CA LEU A 253 -24.78 3.71 1.67
C LEU A 253 -26.06 4.50 1.39
N ASP A 254 -27.18 3.81 1.29
CA ASP A 254 -28.52 4.42 1.24
C ASP A 254 -28.92 4.96 2.61
N SER A 255 -29.89 5.88 2.63
CA SER A 255 -30.35 6.50 3.89
C SER A 255 -30.78 5.46 4.92
N ASP A 256 -31.50 4.43 4.48
CA ASP A 256 -31.98 3.33 5.36
C ASP A 256 -30.84 2.44 5.87
N GLU A 257 -29.71 2.37 5.16
CA GLU A 257 -28.53 1.64 5.61
C GLU A 257 -27.76 2.48 6.67
N VAL A 258 -27.74 3.80 6.49
CA VAL A 258 -27.16 4.74 7.47
C VAL A 258 -28.01 4.83 8.74
N THR A 259 -29.34 4.66 8.66
CA THR A 259 -30.23 4.71 9.83
C THR A 259 -30.00 3.57 10.82
N VAL A 260 -29.38 2.46 10.41
CA VAL A 260 -29.00 1.36 11.30
C VAL A 260 -27.79 1.71 12.19
N ALA A 261 -26.89 2.58 11.72
CA ALA A 261 -25.64 2.89 12.44
C ALA A 261 -25.83 3.84 13.63
N ARG A 262 -25.06 3.69 14.72
CA ARG A 262 -25.06 4.67 15.82
C ARG A 262 -24.44 6.01 15.40
N SER A 263 -23.36 5.93 14.64
CA SER A 263 -22.57 7.10 14.22
C SER A 263 -22.21 7.00 12.74
N ILE A 264 -22.06 8.16 12.11
CA ILE A 264 -21.51 8.29 10.76
C ILE A 264 -20.00 8.47 10.88
N VAL A 265 -19.25 7.68 10.12
CA VAL A 265 -17.81 7.84 9.95
C VAL A 265 -17.55 8.58 8.65
N THR A 266 -16.98 9.78 8.75
CA THR A 266 -16.58 10.58 7.59
C THR A 266 -15.07 10.74 7.59
N VAL A 267 -14.44 10.26 6.53
CA VAL A 267 -13.02 10.49 6.28
C VAL A 267 -12.82 11.97 5.87
N PRO A 268 -11.92 12.73 6.51
CA PRO A 268 -11.62 14.09 6.08
C PRO A 268 -10.85 14.04 4.74
N ILE A 269 -11.56 14.34 3.66
CA ILE A 269 -11.03 14.40 2.29
C ILE A 269 -11.29 15.77 1.67
N ASN A 270 -10.70 16.04 0.52
CA ASN A 270 -10.92 17.28 -0.22
C ASN A 270 -12.44 17.46 -0.49
N PRO A 271 -13.08 18.55 -0.02
CA PRO A 271 -14.49 18.80 -0.26
C PRO A 271 -14.86 18.89 -1.75
N ASP A 272 -13.91 19.31 -2.60
CA ASP A 272 -14.12 19.41 -4.05
C ASP A 272 -14.03 18.06 -4.77
N PHE A 273 -13.50 17.02 -4.11
CA PHE A 273 -13.37 15.68 -4.65
C PHE A 273 -13.59 14.61 -3.57
N GLY A 274 -14.86 14.44 -3.20
CA GLY A 274 -15.31 13.55 -2.13
C GLY A 274 -15.47 12.07 -2.52
N SER A 275 -14.69 11.53 -3.46
CA SER A 275 -14.86 10.15 -3.93
C SER A 275 -13.65 9.29 -3.59
N LEU A 276 -13.80 8.41 -2.59
CA LEU A 276 -12.81 7.38 -2.26
C LEU A 276 -13.25 6.04 -2.85
N ASN A 277 -12.29 5.27 -3.38
CA ASN A 277 -12.53 3.89 -3.73
C ASN A 277 -12.90 3.08 -2.47
N LEU A 278 -13.75 2.05 -2.61
CA LEU A 278 -14.19 1.19 -1.50
C LEU A 278 -13.01 0.64 -0.67
N ALA A 279 -12.00 0.08 -1.32
CA ALA A 279 -10.83 -0.46 -0.62
C ALA A 279 -9.99 0.65 0.05
N GLN A 280 -10.00 1.87 -0.49
CA GLN A 280 -9.36 3.03 0.15
C GLN A 280 -10.13 3.53 1.37
N ALA A 281 -11.47 3.43 1.39
CA ALA A 281 -12.22 3.71 2.60
C ALA A 281 -11.93 2.65 3.68
N VAL A 282 -11.93 1.37 3.29
CA VAL A 282 -11.62 0.24 4.19
C VAL A 282 -10.20 0.38 4.76
N ILE A 283 -9.19 0.68 3.93
CA ILE A 283 -7.80 0.77 4.38
C ILE A 283 -7.59 1.89 5.40
N LEU A 284 -8.29 3.02 5.28
CA LEU A 284 -8.16 4.13 6.23
C LEU A 284 -8.77 3.78 7.59
N CYS A 285 -9.95 3.16 7.60
CA CYS A 285 -10.56 2.67 8.85
C CYS A 285 -9.72 1.57 9.49
N ALA A 286 -9.21 0.62 8.69
CA ALA A 286 -8.37 -0.46 9.17
C ALA A 286 -7.04 0.06 9.74
N TYR A 287 -6.41 1.05 9.08
CA TYR A 287 -5.20 1.71 9.56
C TYR A 287 -5.42 2.44 10.89
N GLU A 288 -6.49 3.24 11.01
CA GLU A 288 -6.79 3.92 12.29
C GLU A 288 -7.08 2.92 13.42
N TRP A 289 -7.78 1.81 13.12
CA TRP A 289 -7.93 0.71 14.06
C TRP A 289 -6.59 0.12 14.48
N SER A 290 -5.69 -0.10 13.51
CA SER A 290 -4.37 -0.69 13.70
C SER A 290 -3.51 0.09 14.69
N LYS A 291 -3.67 1.41 14.80
CA LYS A 291 -2.93 2.25 15.76
C LYS A 291 -3.32 1.96 17.22
N THR A 292 -4.49 1.38 17.45
CA THR A 292 -4.92 0.93 18.77
C THR A 292 -4.35 -0.44 19.14
N GLN A 293 -3.78 -1.15 18.16
CA GLN A 293 -3.23 -2.49 18.30
C GLN A 293 -1.70 -2.43 18.40
N SER A 294 -1.10 -3.41 19.09
CA SER A 294 0.35 -3.61 19.10
C SER A 294 0.81 -4.38 17.85
N LEU A 295 0.56 -3.82 16.65
CA LEU A 295 1.13 -4.38 15.42
C LEU A 295 2.63 -4.12 15.40
N ALA A 296 3.40 -5.10 14.92
CA ALA A 296 4.86 -5.01 14.79
C ALA A 296 5.23 -3.78 13.94
N SER A 297 5.64 -2.71 14.61
CA SER A 297 6.31 -1.58 13.98
C SER A 297 7.78 -1.94 13.72
N PRO A 298 8.46 -1.31 12.75
CA PRO A 298 9.90 -1.54 12.57
C PRO A 298 10.60 -1.44 13.92
N PRO A 299 11.57 -2.34 14.22
CA PRO A 299 12.21 -2.38 15.52
C PRO A 299 12.77 -1.00 15.80
N LYS A 300 12.28 -0.35 16.87
CA LYS A 300 12.94 0.83 17.39
C LYS A 300 14.32 0.34 17.81
N THR A 301 15.37 0.86 17.18
CA THR A 301 16.71 0.67 17.71
C THR A 301 16.75 1.42 19.02
N ASP A 302 16.90 0.70 20.14
CA ASP A 302 17.12 1.33 21.43
C ASP A 302 18.47 2.04 21.36
N LEU A 303 18.43 3.37 21.27
CA LEU A 303 19.61 4.20 21.42
C LEU A 303 19.97 4.23 22.90
N ASP A 304 21.27 4.19 23.19
CA ASP A 304 21.76 4.38 24.55
C ASP A 304 21.24 5.71 25.11
N PRO A 305 20.90 5.77 26.41
CA PRO A 305 20.42 7.00 27.02
C PRO A 305 21.51 8.08 26.97
N PRO A 306 21.10 9.36 27.03
CA PRO A 306 22.04 10.47 27.12
C PRO A 306 23.02 10.30 28.29
N ALA A 307 24.26 10.74 28.08
CA ALA A 307 25.30 10.78 29.10
C ALA A 307 24.84 11.60 30.31
N SER A 308 25.48 11.37 31.45
CA SER A 308 25.22 12.20 32.62
C SER A 308 25.59 13.66 32.35
N GLN A 309 24.87 14.59 33.00
CA GLN A 309 25.18 16.01 32.86
C GLN A 309 26.63 16.32 33.28
N PHE A 310 27.18 15.56 34.24
CA PHE A 310 28.58 15.64 34.65
C PHE A 310 29.56 15.34 33.50
N GLU A 311 29.33 14.28 32.73
CA GLU A 311 30.19 13.93 31.59
C GLU A 311 30.11 14.97 30.48
N LEU A 312 28.91 15.48 30.21
CA LEU A 312 28.69 16.52 29.21
C LEU A 312 29.31 17.86 29.62
N ASP A 313 29.15 18.28 30.88
CA ASP A 313 29.80 19.49 31.40
C ASP A 313 31.33 19.35 31.33
N GLY A 314 31.89 18.17 31.62
CA GLY A 314 33.32 17.92 31.47
C GLY A 314 33.84 18.00 30.02
N LEU A 315 33.02 17.62 29.03
CA LEU A 315 33.32 17.85 27.62
C LEU A 315 33.29 19.34 27.26
N ILE A 316 32.27 20.07 27.72
CA ILE A 316 32.12 21.51 27.46
C ILE A 316 33.27 22.28 28.09
N GLU A 317 33.62 21.99 29.34
CA GLU A 317 34.73 22.63 30.05
C GLU A 317 36.07 22.37 29.34
N GLN A 318 36.30 21.15 28.85
CA GLN A 318 37.49 20.82 28.07
C GLN A 318 37.56 21.66 26.78
N LEU A 319 36.46 21.78 26.04
CA LEU A 319 36.41 22.58 24.82
C LEU A 319 36.63 24.07 25.10
N ASP A 320 35.95 24.61 26.11
CA ASP A 320 36.10 26.00 26.56
C ASP A 320 37.57 26.30 26.91
N SER A 321 38.22 25.41 27.67
CA SER A 321 39.63 25.54 28.06
C SER A 321 40.60 25.51 26.87
N MET A 322 40.23 24.81 25.79
CA MET A 322 41.03 24.77 24.56
C MET A 322 40.87 26.03 23.70
N LEU A 323 39.66 26.59 23.67
CA LEU A 323 39.30 27.76 22.87
C LEU A 323 39.73 29.09 23.52
N GLU A 324 39.79 29.15 24.85
CA GLU A 324 40.18 30.35 25.60
C GLU A 324 41.56 30.91 25.23
N PRO A 325 42.67 30.14 25.23
CA PRO A 325 43.98 30.65 24.84
C PRO A 325 44.09 30.97 23.33
N LEU A 326 43.10 30.58 22.51
CA LEU A 326 43.01 30.93 21.10
C LEU A 326 42.26 32.24 20.85
N GLY A 327 41.76 32.89 21.91
CA GLY A 327 41.04 34.15 21.81
C GLY A 327 39.62 34.02 21.25
N TYR A 328 39.05 32.82 21.14
CA TYR A 328 37.71 32.58 20.57
C TYR A 328 36.59 33.35 21.29
N PHE A 329 36.74 33.57 22.60
CA PHE A 329 35.77 34.30 23.42
C PHE A 329 36.02 35.82 23.45
N THR A 330 36.72 36.37 22.46
CA THR A 330 36.95 37.83 22.32
C THR A 330 35.93 38.42 21.35
N PRO A 331 35.30 39.58 21.63
CA PRO A 331 35.49 40.47 22.79
C PRO A 331 34.78 39.99 24.08
N LEU A 332 35.34 40.40 25.25
CA LEU A 332 34.97 39.87 26.57
C LEU A 332 33.53 40.16 26.99
N ASP A 333 32.92 41.23 26.47
CA ASP A 333 31.52 41.58 26.70
C ASP A 333 30.55 40.53 26.14
N ARG A 334 30.94 39.85 25.04
CA ARG A 334 30.14 38.80 24.40
C ARG A 334 30.48 37.39 24.86
N ALA A 335 31.60 37.19 25.55
CA ALA A 335 32.05 35.88 26.02
C ALA A 335 30.96 35.06 26.74
N PRO A 336 30.13 35.63 27.64
CA PRO A 336 29.08 34.85 28.32
C PRO A 336 27.99 34.34 27.36
N VAL A 337 27.66 35.11 26.32
CA VAL A 337 26.65 34.73 25.32
C VAL A 337 27.21 33.65 24.39
N THR A 338 28.47 33.78 23.96
CA THR A 338 29.14 32.80 23.12
C THR A 338 29.24 31.44 23.82
N ARG A 339 29.65 31.40 25.10
CA ARG A 339 29.71 30.16 25.89
C ARG A 339 28.35 29.50 26.06
N ARG A 340 27.29 30.27 26.33
CA ARG A 340 25.91 29.75 26.40
C ARG A 340 25.48 29.15 25.06
N THR A 341 25.83 29.79 23.95
CA THR A 341 25.51 29.31 22.60
C THR A 341 26.23 28.01 22.29
N LEU A 342 27.51 27.91 22.62
CA LEU A 342 28.33 26.71 22.47
C LEU A 342 27.78 25.56 23.34
N ARG A 343 27.44 25.83 24.60
CA ARG A 343 26.78 24.88 25.50
C ARG A 343 25.47 24.37 24.90
N ASN A 344 24.61 25.24 24.39
CA ASN A 344 23.35 24.83 23.75
C ASN A 344 23.57 23.97 22.50
N LEU A 345 24.59 24.27 21.71
CA LEU A 345 24.96 23.47 20.55
C LEU A 345 25.37 22.05 20.96
N LEU A 346 26.09 21.93 22.08
CA LEU A 346 26.59 20.65 22.58
C LEU A 346 25.55 19.87 23.41
N THR A 347 24.56 20.52 24.02
CA THR A 347 23.50 19.82 24.78
C THR A 347 22.37 19.32 23.88
N LYS A 348 22.07 20.01 22.78
CA LYS A 348 20.95 19.67 21.87
C LYS A 348 20.97 18.24 21.30
N PRO A 349 22.12 17.65 20.94
CA PRO A 349 22.15 16.31 20.33
C PRO A 349 21.85 15.15 21.30
N ALA A 350 21.84 15.39 22.61
CA ALA A 350 21.58 14.37 23.64
C ALA A 350 22.51 13.14 23.57
N TRP A 351 23.82 13.41 23.40
CA TRP A 351 24.92 12.46 23.30
C TRP A 351 24.86 11.39 24.39
N ASN A 352 25.10 10.13 24.02
CA ASN A 352 25.33 9.06 25.00
C ASN A 352 26.77 9.10 25.56
N ALA A 353 27.02 8.31 26.61
CA ALA A 353 28.32 8.32 27.30
C ALA A 353 29.51 7.89 26.40
N LEU A 354 29.27 7.05 25.38
CA LEU A 354 30.31 6.66 24.42
C LEU A 354 30.65 7.82 23.48
N GLU A 355 29.65 8.53 22.97
CA GLU A 355 29.81 9.67 22.08
C GLU A 355 30.53 10.83 22.77
N VAL A 356 30.16 11.14 24.03
CA VAL A 356 30.88 12.14 24.84
C VAL A 356 32.34 11.74 25.02
N ARG A 357 32.63 10.48 25.40
CA ARG A 357 34.01 9.98 25.53
C ARG A 357 34.79 10.08 24.23
N THR A 358 34.15 9.74 23.11
CA THR A 358 34.75 9.80 21.77
C THR A 358 35.13 11.24 21.42
N LEU A 359 34.22 12.20 21.60
CA LEU A 359 34.51 13.60 21.33
C LEU A 359 35.59 14.16 22.25
N ARG A 360 35.58 13.82 23.55
CA ARG A 360 36.68 14.18 24.47
C ARG A 360 38.03 13.62 24.01
N GLY A 361 38.04 12.42 23.44
CA GLY A 361 39.23 11.82 22.81
C GLY A 361 39.72 12.61 21.59
N VAL A 362 38.80 13.04 20.71
CA VAL A 362 39.11 13.92 19.57
C VAL A 362 39.73 15.23 20.06
N LEU A 363 39.10 15.91 21.04
CA LEU A 363 39.61 17.14 21.62
C LEU A 363 41.00 16.97 22.26
N THR A 364 41.23 15.86 22.96
CA THR A 364 42.54 15.53 23.54
C THR A 364 43.62 15.40 22.46
N THR A 365 43.28 14.77 21.34
CA THR A 365 44.20 14.56 20.21
C THR A 365 44.56 15.90 19.56
N LEU A 366 43.56 16.75 19.31
CA LEU A 366 43.77 18.11 18.78
C LEU A 366 44.64 18.96 19.72
N ALA A 367 44.43 18.85 21.04
CA ALA A 367 45.22 19.58 22.03
C ALA A 367 46.68 19.13 22.09
N ARG A 368 46.97 17.84 21.87
CA ARG A 368 48.35 17.31 21.87
C ARG A 368 49.15 17.79 20.66
N HIS A 369 48.54 17.82 19.48
CA HIS A 369 49.23 18.25 18.26
C HIS A 369 49.76 19.69 18.40
N ARG A 370 48.99 20.57 19.04
CA ARG A 370 49.38 21.97 19.31
C ARG A 370 50.54 22.15 20.30
N ARG A 371 50.98 21.10 21.00
CA ARG A 371 52.12 21.16 21.93
C ARG A 371 53.42 20.63 21.31
N ALA A 372 53.33 20.00 20.13
CA ALA A 372 54.47 19.44 19.43
C ALA A 372 55.10 20.42 18.42
N ASP A 373 54.35 21.48 18.07
CA ASP A 373 54.82 22.71 17.43
C ASP A 373 55.16 23.76 18.51
#